data_AF-E4UR66-F1
#
_entry.id   AF-E4UR66-F1
#
_cell.length_a   1.000
_cell.length_b   1.000
_cell.length_c   1.000
_cell.angle_alpha   90.00
_cell.angle_beta   90.00
_cell.angle_gamma   90.00
#
_symmetry.space_group_name_H-M   'P 1'
#
loop_
_entity.id
_entity.type
_entity.pdbx_description
1 polymer ?
#
loop_
_entity_poly.entity_id
_entity_poly.type
_entity_poly.pdbx_seq_one_letter_code
_entity_poly.pdbx_strand_id
1 'polypeptide(L)'
;MERLISLAARPAVGIRALNAIRTAGIPRCRIPARGFASQTPLRQQTTPASPRNLKWDGKNTSTMYYTISIIIGTLAVAYGSVPMYKMICQQTGWNGQPVSTHLTNTDTGSRVTPVTDSRRLRITFNASVSDVLPWKFTPQQREVRVLPGETALAFYTASNKGDQDIIGVATYSVTPAQVSPYFSKIQCFCFEEQRLNAGETVDMPVFFFIDPDFAKDPAMRGIDTITLSYTFFKARYDKDGILRPTP
;
A
#
# COMPACT_ATOMS: atom_id res chain seq x y z
N MET A 1 -55.59 -10.85 17.52
CA MET A 1 -54.98 -11.97 18.27
C MET A 1 -53.55 -11.57 18.58
N GLU A 2 -53.32 -10.91 19.71
CA GLU A 2 -52.99 -11.56 21.02
C GLU A 2 -51.58 -12.14 21.00
N ARG A 3 -50.62 -11.88 21.90
CA ARG A 3 -50.42 -11.08 23.14
C ARG A 3 -48.90 -10.80 23.20
N LEU A 4 -48.37 -9.62 23.53
CA LEU A 4 -48.22 -8.97 24.85
C LEU A 4 -47.34 -9.73 25.88
N ILE A 5 -46.28 -9.00 26.32
CA ILE A 5 -45.62 -8.96 27.66
C ILE A 5 -44.38 -9.86 27.86
N SER A 6 -43.19 -9.25 27.99
CA SER A 6 -42.54 -9.16 29.31
C SER A 6 -41.42 -8.11 29.38
N LEU A 7 -41.54 -7.29 30.41
CA LEU A 7 -40.76 -6.13 30.83
C LEU A 7 -39.89 -6.57 32.02
N ALA A 8 -38.59 -6.25 32.05
CA ALA A 8 -37.79 -6.09 33.29
C ALA A 8 -36.44 -5.43 32.91
N ALA A 9 -36.18 -4.15 33.15
CA ALA A 9 -35.96 -3.47 34.42
C ALA A 9 -34.70 -3.94 35.18
N ARG A 10 -33.57 -3.21 34.95
CA ARG A 10 -32.64 -2.55 35.91
C ARG A 10 -32.31 -3.26 37.26
N PRO A 11 -31.07 -3.14 37.80
CA PRO A 11 -30.60 -1.82 38.26
C PRO A 11 -29.09 -1.52 38.23
N ALA A 12 -28.83 -0.22 38.40
CA ALA A 12 -27.56 0.39 38.78
C ALA A 12 -27.43 0.45 40.31
N VAL A 13 -26.22 0.26 40.84
CA VAL A 13 -25.73 0.67 42.18
C VAL A 13 -24.20 0.80 42.00
N GLY A 14 -23.47 1.84 42.40
CA GLY A 14 -23.69 2.83 43.45
C GLY A 14 -22.54 2.72 44.46
N ILE A 15 -21.56 3.61 44.35
CA ILE A 15 -20.82 4.30 45.43
C ILE A 15 -20.49 3.50 46.69
N ARG A 16 -19.18 3.41 47.03
CA ARG A 16 -18.70 3.74 48.39
C ARG A 16 -17.20 3.97 48.47
N ALA A 17 -16.88 5.13 49.03
CA ALA A 17 -15.60 5.52 49.58
C ALA A 17 -15.24 4.69 50.83
N LEU A 18 -13.95 4.62 51.17
CA LEU A 18 -13.36 5.11 52.43
C LEU A 18 -12.03 4.41 52.74
N ASN A 19 -11.08 5.24 53.17
CA ASN A 19 -10.07 4.96 54.21
C ASN A 19 -8.91 4.03 53.84
N ALA A 20 -7.69 4.18 54.33
CA ALA A 20 -7.10 5.11 55.29
C ALA A 20 -5.59 4.81 55.40
N ILE A 21 -4.80 5.84 55.74
CA ILE A 21 -3.66 5.82 56.66
C ILE A 21 -2.48 4.86 56.33
N ARG A 22 -1.31 5.43 55.98
CA ARG A 22 -0.14 5.31 56.87
C ARG A 22 0.96 6.33 56.58
N THR A 23 1.25 7.06 57.65
CA THR A 23 2.40 7.90 57.95
C THR A 23 3.73 7.14 57.87
N ALA A 24 4.74 7.77 57.27
CA ALA A 24 6.15 7.65 57.68
C ALA A 24 6.88 8.90 57.19
N GLY A 25 7.59 9.59 58.09
CA GLY A 25 8.15 10.90 57.82
C GLY A 25 9.69 10.96 57.79
N ILE A 26 10.14 12.19 57.47
CA ILE A 26 11.40 12.88 57.85
C ILE A 26 12.66 12.50 57.02
N PRO A 27 13.66 13.40 56.77
CA PRO A 27 13.85 14.84 57.08
C PRO A 27 14.06 15.76 55.85
N ARG A 28 13.60 17.02 55.85
CA ARG A 28 14.28 18.27 56.28
C ARG A 28 15.62 18.58 55.54
N CYS A 29 15.53 19.39 54.48
CA CYS A 29 16.61 20.28 54.05
C CYS A 29 16.16 21.74 54.24
N ARG A 30 17.00 22.52 54.92
CA ARG A 30 16.78 23.87 55.44
C ARG A 30 17.66 24.80 54.62
N ILE A 31 17.08 25.71 53.83
CA ILE A 31 17.84 26.77 53.13
C ILE A 31 17.03 28.08 53.28
N PRO A 32 17.69 29.22 53.55
CA PRO A 32 17.11 30.28 54.37
C PRO A 32 16.28 31.30 53.59
N ALA A 33 15.43 31.97 54.36
CA ALA A 33 14.57 33.07 53.97
C ALA A 33 15.35 34.31 53.51
N ARG A 34 14.88 34.93 52.44
CA ARG A 34 14.91 36.38 52.26
C ARG A 34 13.46 36.84 52.07
N GLY A 35 12.95 37.56 53.06
CA GLY A 35 11.61 38.11 53.04
C GLY A 35 11.51 39.33 52.13
N PHE A 36 10.32 39.63 51.66
CA PHE A 36 9.84 41.00 51.47
C PHE A 36 8.30 41.02 51.53
N ALA A 37 7.81 41.81 52.47
CA ALA A 37 6.57 42.57 52.52
C ALA A 37 5.23 41.94 52.07
N SER A 38 4.36 41.84 53.07
CA SER A 38 2.89 41.91 53.07
C SER A 38 2.24 42.94 52.12
N GLN A 39 1.10 42.60 51.51
CA GLN A 39 -0.25 43.22 51.69
C GLN A 39 -1.24 42.91 50.54
N THR A 40 -2.30 42.15 50.88
CA THR A 40 -3.75 42.22 50.48
C THR A 40 -4.24 42.29 49.00
N PRO A 41 -5.45 41.75 48.70
CA PRO A 41 -5.92 41.39 47.36
C PRO A 41 -6.81 42.44 46.70
N LEU A 42 -6.78 42.55 45.35
CA LEU A 42 -7.84 43.20 44.58
C LEU A 42 -8.21 42.41 43.31
N ARG A 43 -9.50 42.12 43.24
CA ARG A 43 -10.31 41.61 42.14
C ARG A 43 -10.35 42.60 40.97
N GLN A 44 -10.06 42.17 39.74
CA GLN A 44 -10.47 42.83 38.49
C GLN A 44 -10.36 41.83 37.32
N GLN A 45 -11.48 41.26 36.88
CA GLN A 45 -12.27 41.68 35.70
C GLN A 45 -11.64 41.25 34.35
N THR A 46 -12.06 40.08 33.87
CA THR A 46 -11.99 39.70 32.44
C THR A 46 -12.91 40.61 31.63
N THR A 47 -12.35 41.45 30.78
CA THR A 47 -13.09 42.15 29.72
C THR A 47 -13.20 41.24 28.48
N PRO A 48 -14.39 41.09 27.87
CA PRO A 48 -14.53 40.39 26.60
C PRO A 48 -13.98 41.27 25.46
N ALA A 49 -13.10 40.71 24.64
CA ALA A 49 -12.55 41.37 23.47
C ALA A 49 -13.65 41.64 22.43
N SER A 50 -13.85 42.92 22.09
CA SER A 50 -14.77 43.39 21.04
C SER A 50 -14.36 42.84 19.66
N PRO A 51 -15.28 42.39 18.79
CA PRO A 51 -14.95 41.93 17.45
C PRO A 51 -14.52 43.13 16.60
N ARG A 52 -13.22 43.20 16.28
CA ARG A 52 -12.71 44.16 15.30
C ARG A 52 -13.28 43.81 13.93
N ASN A 53 -14.22 44.62 13.45
CA ASN A 53 -14.62 44.64 12.05
C ASN A 53 -13.39 44.92 11.18
N LEU A 54 -12.85 43.89 10.53
CA LEU A 54 -11.77 44.01 9.55
C LEU A 54 -12.36 44.62 8.27
N LYS A 55 -12.35 45.96 8.19
CA LYS A 55 -12.70 46.69 6.98
C LYS A 55 -11.53 46.60 6.00
N TRP A 56 -11.64 45.72 5.00
CA TRP A 56 -10.65 45.57 3.93
C TRP A 56 -10.67 46.82 3.02
N ASP A 57 -9.59 47.63 3.04
CA ASP A 57 -9.41 48.77 2.13
C ASP A 57 -9.11 48.24 0.71
N GLY A 58 -9.96 48.57 -0.27
CA GLY A 58 -10.02 47.93 -1.60
C GLY A 58 -8.81 48.16 -2.52
N LYS A 59 -7.74 48.78 -2.03
CA LYS A 59 -6.54 49.15 -2.80
C LYS A 59 -5.62 47.95 -3.08
N ASN A 60 -5.69 46.89 -2.26
CA ASN A 60 -4.82 45.70 -2.37
C ASN A 60 -5.53 44.47 -2.97
N THR A 61 -6.71 44.66 -3.55
CA THR A 61 -7.54 43.57 -4.11
C THR A 61 -6.79 42.79 -5.19
N SER A 62 -6.00 43.47 -6.04
CA SER A 62 -5.17 42.82 -7.06
C SER A 62 -4.09 41.92 -6.44
N THR A 63 -3.39 42.39 -5.40
CA THR A 63 -2.38 41.61 -4.67
C THR A 63 -2.99 40.38 -3.98
N MET A 64 -4.23 40.49 -3.49
CA MET A 64 -4.97 39.37 -2.93
C MET A 64 -5.25 38.29 -3.99
N TYR A 65 -5.66 38.68 -5.21
CA TYR A 65 -5.88 37.71 -6.28
C TYR A 65 -4.58 37.01 -6.73
N TYR A 66 -3.45 37.73 -6.80
CA TYR A 66 -2.15 37.13 -7.13
C TYR A 66 -1.66 36.14 -6.06
N THR A 67 -1.84 36.46 -4.78
CA THR A 67 -1.44 35.56 -3.69
C THR A 67 -2.31 34.31 -3.66
N ILE A 68 -3.62 34.45 -3.86
CA ILE A 68 -4.56 33.32 -3.96
C ILE A 68 -4.23 32.44 -5.17
N SER A 69 -3.93 33.02 -6.34
CA SER A 69 -3.61 32.23 -7.54
C SER A 69 -2.32 31.42 -7.38
N ILE A 70 -1.30 31.97 -6.72
CA ILE A 70 -0.05 31.24 -6.40
C ILE A 70 -0.32 30.08 -5.44
N ILE A 71 -1.13 30.29 -4.40
CA ILE A 71 -1.49 29.25 -3.43
C ILE A 71 -2.21 28.10 -4.15
N ILE A 72 -3.23 28.42 -4.94
CA ILE A 72 -4.00 27.42 -5.71
C ILE A 72 -3.09 26.71 -6.72
N GLY A 73 -2.25 27.44 -7.42
CA GLY A 73 -1.29 26.87 -8.39
C GLY A 73 -0.32 25.88 -7.74
N THR A 74 0.23 26.24 -6.59
CA THR A 74 1.17 25.37 -5.85
C THR A 74 0.47 24.10 -5.34
N LEU A 75 -0.76 24.23 -4.84
CA LEU A 75 -1.56 23.07 -4.40
C LEU A 75 -1.94 22.16 -5.58
N ALA A 76 -2.29 22.73 -6.74
CA ALA A 76 -2.58 21.98 -7.94
C ALA A 76 -1.36 21.20 -8.43
N VAL A 77 -0.17 21.81 -8.44
CA VAL A 77 1.09 21.14 -8.81
C VAL A 77 1.45 20.05 -7.80
N ALA A 78 1.32 20.32 -6.50
CA ALA A 78 1.59 19.33 -5.46
C ALA A 78 0.67 18.11 -5.59
N TYR A 79 -0.63 18.32 -5.78
CA TYR A 79 -1.60 17.23 -5.97
C TYR A 79 -1.41 16.48 -7.30
N GLY A 80 -1.10 17.20 -8.38
CA GLY A 80 -0.86 16.64 -9.71
C GLY A 80 0.47 15.89 -9.86
N SER A 81 1.45 16.14 -8.98
CA SER A 81 2.76 15.47 -9.03
C SER A 81 2.67 13.95 -8.83
N VAL A 82 1.77 13.50 -7.96
CA VAL A 82 1.59 12.07 -7.63
C VAL A 82 1.09 11.25 -8.83
N PRO A 83 -0.04 11.59 -9.50
CA PRO A 83 -0.48 10.84 -10.67
C PRO A 83 0.52 10.95 -11.84
N MET A 84 1.17 12.10 -12.01
CA MET A 84 2.19 12.26 -13.06
C MET A 84 3.42 11.36 -12.83
N TYR A 85 3.89 11.25 -11.58
CA TYR A 85 4.96 10.31 -11.23
C TYR A 85 4.57 8.86 -11.51
N LYS A 86 3.35 8.45 -11.13
CA LYS A 86 2.83 7.11 -11.40
C LYS A 86 2.77 6.81 -12.90
N MET A 87 2.30 7.76 -13.70
CA MET A 87 2.23 7.63 -15.16
C MET A 87 3.61 7.43 -15.77
N ILE A 88 4.60 8.23 -15.35
CA ILE A 88 5.98 8.10 -15.83
C ILE A 88 6.57 6.75 -15.39
N CYS A 89 6.36 6.31 -14.16
CA CYS A 89 6.88 5.04 -13.66
C CYS A 89 6.29 3.83 -14.38
N GLN A 90 4.98 3.84 -14.63
CA GLN A 90 4.29 2.75 -15.33
C GLN A 90 4.66 2.69 -16.82
N GLN A 91 5.05 3.80 -17.43
CA GLN A 91 5.43 3.82 -18.84
C GLN A 91 6.91 3.52 -19.08
N THR A 92 7.77 3.89 -18.13
CA THR A 92 9.23 3.64 -18.21
C THR A 92 9.64 2.32 -17.58
N GLY A 93 8.82 1.72 -16.72
CA GLY A 93 9.15 0.50 -15.98
C GLY A 93 10.24 0.70 -14.92
N TRP A 94 10.45 1.93 -14.45
CA TRP A 94 11.45 2.26 -13.44
C TRP A 94 11.13 1.52 -12.13
N ASN A 95 12.16 0.98 -11.45
CA ASN A 95 12.06 0.04 -10.31
C ASN A 95 11.50 -1.36 -10.61
N GLY A 96 11.52 -1.81 -11.88
CA GLY A 96 11.14 -3.19 -12.22
C GLY A 96 9.65 -3.47 -12.10
N GLN A 97 8.82 -2.40 -12.10
CA GLN A 97 7.41 -2.53 -12.40
C GLN A 97 7.23 -2.70 -13.91
N PRO A 98 6.40 -3.65 -14.36
CA PRO A 98 6.17 -3.91 -15.78
C PRO A 98 5.33 -2.81 -16.38
N VAL A 99 5.62 -2.48 -17.65
CA VAL A 99 4.87 -1.47 -18.39
C VAL A 99 3.51 -2.02 -18.78
N SER A 100 2.45 -1.26 -18.54
CA SER A 100 1.09 -1.63 -18.96
C SER A 100 0.98 -1.50 -20.48
N THR A 101 1.19 -2.59 -21.21
CA THR A 101 1.09 -2.67 -22.68
C THR A 101 -0.33 -2.48 -23.23
N HIS A 102 -1.35 -2.40 -22.37
CA HIS A 102 -2.75 -2.17 -22.74
C HIS A 102 -3.08 -0.79 -23.35
N LEU A 103 -2.17 0.17 -23.31
CA LEU A 103 -2.39 1.53 -23.85
C LEU A 103 -1.86 1.72 -25.28
N THR A 104 -1.02 0.82 -25.77
CA THR A 104 -0.51 0.89 -27.14
C THR A 104 -1.36 0.00 -28.04
N ASN A 105 -2.21 0.62 -28.88
CA ASN A 105 -2.96 0.06 -30.01
C ASN A 105 -2.04 -0.63 -31.03
N THR A 106 -1.29 -1.63 -30.61
CA THR A 106 -0.51 -2.48 -31.48
C THR A 106 -0.86 -3.90 -31.09
N ASP A 107 -1.62 -4.54 -31.97
CA ASP A 107 -2.14 -5.89 -31.84
C ASP A 107 -1.13 -6.82 -31.17
N THR A 108 -1.37 -7.18 -29.91
CA THR A 108 -0.55 -8.12 -29.14
C THR A 108 -0.31 -9.42 -29.92
N GLY A 109 -1.26 -9.81 -30.78
CA GLY A 109 -1.14 -10.98 -31.66
C GLY A 109 -0.05 -10.88 -32.73
N SER A 110 0.33 -9.69 -33.18
CA SER A 110 1.40 -9.50 -34.21
C SER A 110 2.82 -9.63 -33.63
N ARG A 111 2.97 -9.44 -32.32
CA ARG A 111 4.26 -9.52 -31.61
C ARG A 111 4.63 -10.91 -31.11
N VAL A 112 3.71 -11.89 -31.20
CA VAL A 112 3.97 -13.29 -30.85
C VAL A 112 4.54 -14.03 -32.07
N THR A 113 5.64 -13.52 -32.61
CA THR A 113 6.42 -14.23 -33.62
C THR A 113 7.81 -14.51 -33.04
N PRO A 114 8.18 -15.79 -32.84
CA PRO A 114 9.46 -16.11 -32.23
C PRO A 114 10.60 -15.71 -33.17
N VAL A 115 11.55 -14.94 -32.65
CA VAL A 115 12.76 -14.57 -33.39
C VAL A 115 13.75 -15.73 -33.25
N THR A 116 13.79 -16.60 -34.25
CA THR A 116 14.60 -17.83 -34.23
C THR A 116 16.11 -17.59 -34.25
N ASP A 117 16.56 -16.40 -34.68
CA ASP A 117 17.99 -16.00 -34.71
C ASP A 117 18.51 -15.47 -33.36
N SER A 118 17.68 -15.44 -32.32
CA SER A 118 18.03 -14.90 -31.02
C SER A 118 18.41 -15.99 -30.00
N ARG A 119 19.16 -15.59 -28.97
CA ARG A 119 19.61 -16.50 -27.90
C ARG A 119 18.43 -16.89 -27.00
N ARG A 120 18.48 -18.13 -26.47
CA ARG A 120 17.50 -18.59 -25.47
C ARG A 120 17.75 -17.90 -24.13
N LEU A 121 16.72 -17.26 -23.62
CA LEU A 121 16.73 -16.62 -22.30
C LEU A 121 16.34 -17.64 -21.23
N ARG A 122 17.02 -17.59 -20.09
CA ARG A 122 16.72 -18.41 -18.92
C ARG A 122 15.80 -17.64 -17.98
N ILE A 123 14.59 -18.14 -17.79
CA ILE A 123 13.58 -17.52 -16.94
C ILE A 123 13.55 -18.34 -15.67
N THR A 124 13.91 -17.70 -14.55
CA THR A 124 13.93 -18.29 -13.22
C THR A 124 12.68 -17.86 -12.46
N PHE A 125 12.00 -18.82 -11.83
CA PHE A 125 10.79 -18.55 -11.07
C PHE A 125 11.10 -18.54 -9.58
N ASN A 126 10.82 -17.40 -8.94
CA ASN A 126 10.88 -17.25 -7.50
C ASN A 126 9.47 -17.11 -6.92
N ALA A 127 9.27 -17.74 -5.77
CA ALA A 127 8.02 -17.75 -5.02
C ALA A 127 8.33 -17.42 -3.56
N SER A 128 7.67 -16.40 -3.04
CA SER A 128 7.77 -15.97 -1.65
C SER A 128 6.37 -15.75 -1.07
N VAL A 129 6.22 -15.92 0.24
CA VAL A 129 4.98 -15.66 0.99
C VAL A 129 5.32 -14.79 2.20
N SER A 130 4.39 -13.97 2.65
CA SER A 130 4.55 -13.25 3.93
C SER A 130 4.38 -14.20 5.12
N ASP A 131 5.09 -13.93 6.22
CA ASP A 131 5.05 -14.79 7.43
C ASP A 131 3.65 -14.89 8.06
N VAL A 132 2.81 -13.86 7.85
CA VAL A 132 1.42 -13.78 8.33
C VAL A 132 0.47 -14.70 7.54
N LEU A 133 0.92 -15.20 6.40
CA LEU A 133 0.17 -16.07 5.50
C LEU A 133 0.69 -17.52 5.62
N PRO A 134 -0.05 -18.44 6.27
CA PRO A 134 0.36 -19.83 6.45
C PRO A 134 0.18 -20.65 5.17
N TRP A 135 0.67 -20.13 4.04
CA TRP A 135 0.61 -20.78 2.74
C TRP A 135 1.96 -21.34 2.36
N LYS A 136 1.95 -22.49 1.69
CA LYS A 136 3.12 -22.98 0.97
C LYS A 136 2.93 -22.63 -0.49
N PHE A 137 3.76 -21.71 -0.99
CA PHE A 137 3.76 -21.31 -2.39
C PHE A 137 5.10 -21.71 -3.01
N THR A 138 5.05 -22.55 -4.04
CA THR A 138 6.26 -23.06 -4.70
C THR A 138 6.07 -23.14 -6.20
N PRO A 139 7.08 -22.78 -7.00
CA PRO A 139 7.02 -23.00 -8.43
C PRO A 139 7.17 -24.50 -8.71
N GLN A 140 6.41 -25.03 -9.67
CA GLN A 140 6.58 -26.42 -10.14
C GLN A 140 7.87 -26.57 -10.94
N GLN A 141 8.27 -25.52 -11.66
CA GLN A 141 9.47 -25.46 -12.47
C GLN A 141 10.35 -24.31 -11.97
N ARG A 142 11.63 -24.58 -11.67
CA ARG A 142 12.56 -23.54 -11.20
C ARG A 142 13.07 -22.65 -12.32
N GLU A 143 13.29 -23.22 -13.49
CA GLU A 143 13.76 -22.51 -14.67
C GLU A 143 13.12 -23.05 -15.95
N VAL A 144 12.90 -22.17 -16.92
CA VAL A 144 12.49 -22.49 -18.28
C VAL A 144 13.34 -21.67 -19.26
N ARG A 145 13.66 -22.25 -20.42
CA ARG A 145 14.40 -21.54 -21.49
C ARG A 145 13.47 -21.26 -22.66
N VAL A 146 13.35 -19.99 -23.02
CA VAL A 146 12.44 -19.52 -24.09
C VAL A 146 13.18 -18.58 -25.03
N LEU A 147 12.71 -18.50 -26.27
CA LEU A 147 13.15 -17.49 -27.23
C LEU A 147 12.34 -16.18 -27.05
N PRO A 148 12.95 -15.01 -27.30
CA PRO A 148 12.20 -13.78 -27.56
C PRO A 148 11.09 -13.99 -28.60
N GLY A 149 9.86 -13.60 -28.26
CA GLY A 149 8.64 -13.81 -29.06
C GLY A 149 7.97 -15.18 -28.87
N GLU A 150 8.60 -16.11 -28.16
CA GLU A 150 8.00 -17.41 -27.79
C GLU A 150 7.11 -17.24 -26.56
N THR A 151 5.91 -17.80 -26.62
CA THR A 151 5.01 -17.89 -25.47
C THR A 151 5.34 -19.10 -24.63
N ALA A 152 5.34 -18.92 -23.31
CA ALA A 152 5.59 -20.00 -22.37
C ALA A 152 4.58 -20.00 -21.22
N LEU A 153 4.39 -21.19 -20.68
CA LEU A 153 3.49 -21.44 -19.56
C LEU A 153 4.26 -22.07 -18.42
N ALA A 154 4.15 -21.47 -17.23
CA ALA A 154 4.72 -21.98 -16.01
C ALA A 154 3.62 -22.21 -14.97
N PHE A 155 3.80 -23.20 -14.10
CA PHE A 155 2.85 -23.52 -13.05
C PHE A 155 3.42 -23.21 -11.68
N TYR A 156 2.60 -22.63 -10.82
CA TYR A 156 2.88 -22.50 -9.40
C TYR A 156 1.83 -23.24 -8.60
N THR A 157 2.24 -23.82 -7.48
CA THR A 157 1.32 -24.49 -6.55
C THR A 157 1.23 -23.67 -5.28
N ALA A 158 0.01 -23.32 -4.89
CA ALA A 158 -0.30 -22.74 -3.60
C ALA A 158 -1.10 -23.73 -2.77
N SER A 159 -0.71 -23.89 -1.50
CA SER A 159 -1.38 -24.76 -0.55
C SER A 159 -1.63 -24.02 0.76
N ASN A 160 -2.88 -23.94 1.20
CA ASN A 160 -3.25 -23.33 2.46
C ASN A 160 -3.05 -24.33 3.60
N LYS A 161 -2.07 -24.09 4.48
CA LYS A 161 -1.81 -24.93 5.65
C LYS A 161 -2.55 -24.47 6.91
N GLY A 162 -3.34 -23.40 6.81
CA GLY A 162 -4.15 -22.91 7.93
C GLY A 162 -5.50 -23.63 8.04
N ASP A 163 -6.12 -23.50 9.21
CA ASP A 163 -7.42 -24.10 9.54
C ASP A 163 -8.62 -23.24 9.10
N GLN A 164 -8.36 -22.11 8.44
CA GLN A 164 -9.37 -21.16 7.99
C GLN A 164 -9.14 -20.79 6.53
N ASP A 165 -10.21 -20.38 5.85
CA ASP A 165 -10.14 -19.81 4.52
C ASP A 165 -9.39 -18.48 4.58
N ILE A 166 -8.43 -18.30 3.68
CA ILE A 166 -7.63 -17.07 3.62
C ILE A 166 -7.70 -16.51 2.21
N ILE A 167 -7.75 -15.18 2.14
CA ILE A 167 -7.65 -14.44 0.89
C ILE A 167 -6.23 -13.89 0.78
N GLY A 168 -5.57 -14.21 -0.32
CA GLY A 168 -4.24 -13.75 -0.67
C GLY A 168 -4.27 -12.86 -1.91
N VAL A 169 -3.43 -11.84 -1.90
CA VAL A 169 -3.13 -11.01 -3.09
C VAL A 169 -1.66 -11.17 -3.40
N ALA A 170 -1.32 -11.38 -4.67
CA ALA A 170 0.05 -11.56 -5.11
C ALA A 170 0.57 -10.32 -5.83
N THR A 171 1.78 -9.90 -5.47
CA THR A 171 2.52 -8.91 -6.25
C THR A 171 3.67 -9.58 -6.98
N TYR A 172 4.12 -8.97 -8.07
CA TYR A 172 5.24 -9.49 -8.84
C TYR A 172 6.23 -8.43 -9.23
N SER A 173 7.46 -8.89 -9.44
CA SER A 173 8.57 -8.08 -9.92
C SER A 173 9.43 -8.88 -10.89
N VAL A 174 10.03 -8.18 -11.84
CA VAL A 174 10.93 -8.75 -12.84
C VAL A 174 12.33 -8.20 -12.61
N THR A 175 13.32 -9.09 -12.52
CA THR A 175 14.73 -8.74 -12.34
C THR A 175 15.56 -9.32 -13.49
N PRO A 176 16.46 -8.55 -14.14
CA PRO A 176 16.77 -7.14 -13.86
C PRO A 176 15.70 -6.16 -14.38
N ALA A 177 15.57 -5.01 -13.72
CA ALA A 177 14.49 -4.03 -13.95
C ALA A 177 14.40 -3.53 -15.40
N GLN A 178 15.53 -3.47 -16.09
CA GLN A 178 15.65 -3.05 -17.48
C GLN A 178 14.92 -4.00 -18.46
N VAL A 179 14.65 -5.25 -18.07
CA VAL A 179 13.87 -6.21 -18.89
C VAL A 179 12.35 -6.07 -18.67
N SER A 180 11.95 -5.45 -17.56
CA SER A 180 10.56 -5.22 -17.19
C SER A 180 9.66 -4.70 -18.33
N PRO A 181 10.07 -3.74 -19.17
CA PRO A 181 9.24 -3.27 -20.29
C PRO A 181 9.02 -4.30 -21.40
N TYR A 182 9.97 -5.23 -21.59
CA TYR A 182 9.88 -6.28 -22.62
C TYR A 182 9.16 -7.53 -22.12
N PHE A 183 8.96 -7.65 -20.81
CA PHE A 183 8.28 -8.79 -20.21
C PHE A 183 6.78 -8.55 -20.16
N SER A 184 6.04 -9.19 -21.06
CA SER A 184 4.59 -9.07 -21.13
C SER A 184 3.91 -10.28 -20.52
N LYS A 185 3.26 -10.05 -19.37
CA LYS A 185 2.42 -11.05 -18.74
C LYS A 185 1.00 -10.97 -19.30
N ILE A 186 0.62 -11.95 -20.12
CA ILE A 186 -0.71 -11.94 -20.79
C ILE A 186 -1.81 -12.32 -19.81
N GLN A 187 -1.59 -13.28 -18.91
CA GLN A 187 -2.60 -13.72 -17.93
C GLN A 187 -1.98 -13.93 -16.54
N CYS A 188 -2.48 -13.18 -15.55
CA CYS A 188 -2.02 -13.19 -14.15
C CYS A 188 -3.21 -13.46 -13.23
N PHE A 189 -3.18 -14.59 -12.54
CA PHE A 189 -3.96 -14.85 -11.32
C PHE A 189 -3.71 -13.83 -10.19
N CYS A 190 -2.76 -12.91 -10.38
CA CYS A 190 -2.16 -12.08 -9.35
C CYS A 190 -2.85 -10.73 -9.17
N PHE A 191 -3.70 -10.33 -10.12
CA PHE A 191 -4.57 -9.17 -9.93
C PHE A 191 -5.94 -9.55 -9.36
N GLU A 192 -6.20 -10.85 -9.26
CA GLU A 192 -7.43 -11.38 -8.72
C GLU A 192 -7.16 -11.99 -7.36
N GLU A 193 -8.05 -11.68 -6.42
CA GLU A 193 -8.00 -12.22 -5.07
C GLU A 193 -8.09 -13.74 -5.11
N GLN A 194 -7.09 -14.40 -4.55
CA GLN A 194 -7.10 -15.84 -4.43
C GLN A 194 -7.64 -16.21 -3.07
N ARG A 195 -8.83 -16.80 -3.04
CA ARG A 195 -9.36 -17.45 -1.85
C ARG A 195 -9.00 -18.93 -1.91
N LEU A 196 -8.22 -19.39 -0.95
CA LEU A 196 -7.97 -20.82 -0.74
C LEU A 196 -8.65 -21.25 0.55
N ASN A 197 -9.43 -22.32 0.47
CA ASN A 197 -10.06 -22.92 1.65
C ASN A 197 -9.00 -23.60 2.53
N ALA A 198 -9.36 -23.91 3.77
CA ALA A 198 -8.47 -24.64 4.68
C ALA A 198 -8.01 -25.98 4.07
N GLY A 199 -6.69 -26.21 4.03
CA GLY A 199 -6.10 -27.43 3.46
C GLY A 199 -6.14 -27.55 1.93
N GLU A 200 -6.71 -26.57 1.23
CA GLU A 200 -6.84 -26.61 -0.23
C GLU A 200 -5.48 -26.39 -0.91
N THR A 201 -5.26 -27.10 -2.01
CA THR A 201 -4.08 -26.95 -2.86
C THR A 201 -4.52 -26.72 -4.29
N VAL A 202 -4.05 -25.62 -4.90
CA VAL A 202 -4.43 -25.18 -6.25
C VAL A 202 -3.18 -24.92 -7.08
N ASP A 203 -3.21 -25.36 -8.33
CA ASP A 203 -2.21 -25.04 -9.33
C ASP A 203 -2.64 -23.81 -10.15
N MET A 204 -1.80 -22.77 -10.10
CA MET A 204 -2.02 -21.50 -10.76
C MET A 204 -1.10 -21.39 -11.99
N PRO A 205 -1.66 -21.45 -13.21
CA PRO A 205 -0.88 -21.26 -14.42
C PRO A 205 -0.52 -19.78 -14.61
N VAL A 206 0.68 -19.54 -15.14
CA VAL A 206 1.20 -18.22 -15.51
C VAL A 206 1.62 -18.27 -16.96
N PHE A 207 0.93 -17.49 -17.79
CA PHE A 207 1.23 -17.36 -19.22
C PHE A 207 1.94 -16.04 -19.50
N PHE A 208 3.10 -16.12 -20.14
CA PHE A 208 3.95 -14.97 -20.40
C PHE A 208 4.71 -15.13 -21.72
N PHE A 209 5.20 -14.01 -22.26
CA PHE A 209 6.14 -13.98 -23.36
C PHE A 209 7.10 -12.80 -23.18
N ILE A 210 8.20 -12.84 -23.93
CA ILE A 210 9.18 -11.76 -23.97
C ILE A 210 9.05 -11.11 -25.33
N ASP A 211 8.92 -9.79 -25.39
CA ASP A 211 8.79 -9.06 -26.66
C ASP A 211 10.05 -9.30 -27.54
N PRO A 212 9.88 -9.64 -28.83
CA PRO A 212 11.01 -9.81 -29.75
C PRO A 212 11.93 -8.58 -29.87
N ASP A 213 11.44 -7.37 -29.55
CA ASP A 213 12.24 -6.15 -29.54
C ASP A 213 13.38 -6.19 -28.49
N PHE A 214 13.29 -7.07 -27.49
CA PHE A 214 14.38 -7.37 -26.55
C PHE A 214 15.69 -7.75 -27.28
N ALA A 215 15.59 -8.51 -28.37
CA ALA A 215 16.76 -8.96 -29.12
C ALA A 215 17.42 -7.82 -29.94
N LYS A 216 16.67 -6.77 -30.26
CA LYS A 216 17.13 -5.63 -31.06
C LYS A 216 17.81 -4.56 -30.20
N ASP A 217 17.44 -4.46 -28.93
CA ASP A 217 17.97 -3.45 -28.00
C ASP A 217 19.44 -3.75 -27.58
N PRO A 218 20.39 -2.83 -27.86
CA PRO A 218 21.77 -2.94 -27.39
C PRO A 218 21.91 -3.07 -25.87
N ALA A 219 21.03 -2.45 -25.08
CA ALA A 219 21.08 -2.48 -23.62
C ALA A 219 20.79 -3.89 -23.07
N MET A 220 20.04 -4.70 -23.81
CA MET A 220 19.65 -6.05 -23.41
C MET A 220 20.70 -7.11 -23.76
N ARG A 221 21.77 -6.79 -24.50
CA ARG A 221 22.75 -7.77 -25.00
C ARG A 221 23.50 -8.57 -23.93
N GLY A 222 23.57 -8.09 -22.70
CA GLY A 222 24.23 -8.80 -21.59
C GLY A 222 23.32 -9.61 -20.69
N ILE A 223 22.00 -9.62 -20.94
CA ILE A 223 21.02 -10.22 -20.03
C ILE A 223 20.54 -11.55 -20.60
N ASP A 224 20.94 -12.64 -19.96
CA ASP A 224 20.50 -13.99 -20.31
C ASP A 224 19.57 -14.61 -19.28
N THR A 225 19.55 -14.06 -18.06
CA THR A 225 18.77 -14.58 -16.95
C THR A 225 17.77 -13.53 -16.49
N ILE A 226 16.51 -13.91 -16.50
CA ILE A 226 15.39 -13.09 -16.05
C ILE A 226 14.75 -13.83 -14.88
N THR A 227 14.57 -13.16 -13.76
CA THR A 227 13.89 -13.73 -12.59
C THR A 227 12.52 -13.11 -12.45
N LEU A 228 11.50 -13.96 -12.45
CA LEU A 228 10.13 -13.59 -12.15
C LEU A 228 9.83 -13.96 -10.69
N SER A 229 9.73 -12.93 -9.85
CA SER A 229 9.51 -13.10 -8.41
C SER A 229 8.07 -12.77 -8.07
N TYR A 230 7.36 -13.74 -7.49
CA TYR A 230 6.02 -13.60 -6.94
C TYR A 230 6.05 -13.60 -5.42
N THR A 231 5.35 -12.64 -4.82
CA THR A 231 5.17 -12.57 -3.36
C THR A 231 3.70 -12.48 -3.01
N PHE A 232 3.21 -13.42 -2.19
CA PHE A 232 1.85 -13.39 -1.65
C PHE A 232 1.76 -12.65 -0.33
N PHE A 233 0.74 -11.81 -0.20
CA PHE A 233 0.37 -11.11 1.01
C PHE A 233 -1.05 -11.48 1.42
N LYS A 234 -1.28 -11.59 2.73
CA LYS A 234 -2.62 -11.79 3.28
C LYS A 234 -3.45 -10.53 3.08
N ALA A 235 -4.65 -10.67 2.52
CA ALA A 235 -5.60 -9.57 2.39
C ALA A 235 -6.87 -9.87 3.21
N ARG A 236 -7.51 -8.81 3.69
CA ARG A 236 -8.83 -8.88 4.31
C ARG A 236 -9.69 -7.74 3.80
N TYR A 237 -10.99 -7.99 3.71
CA TYR A 237 -11.98 -6.93 3.48
C TYR A 237 -12.12 -6.07 4.74
N ASP A 238 -12.01 -4.76 4.56
CA ASP A 238 -12.38 -3.77 5.56
C ASP A 238 -13.91 -3.68 5.68
N LYS A 239 -14.42 -2.98 6.70
CA LYS A 239 -15.86 -2.76 6.93
C LYS A 239 -16.55 -2.05 5.76
N ASP A 240 -15.78 -1.31 4.96
CA ASP A 240 -16.21 -0.60 3.76
C ASP A 240 -16.16 -1.48 2.49
N GLY A 241 -15.83 -2.77 2.61
CA GLY A 241 -15.70 -3.70 1.47
C GLY A 241 -14.41 -3.53 0.66
N ILE A 242 -13.46 -2.73 1.13
CA ILE A 242 -12.17 -2.50 0.46
C ILE A 242 -11.13 -3.51 0.97
N LEU A 243 -10.42 -4.18 0.05
CA LEU A 243 -9.34 -5.09 0.42
C LEU A 243 -8.09 -4.32 0.82
N ARG A 244 -7.59 -4.64 2.00
CA ARG A 244 -6.32 -4.11 2.48
C ARG A 244 -5.37 -5.27 2.78
N PRO A 245 -4.11 -5.21 2.32
CA PRO A 245 -3.11 -6.15 2.76
C PRO A 245 -2.93 -5.98 4.27
N THR A 246 -2.97 -7.09 5.00
CA THR A 246 -2.67 -7.12 6.44
C THR A 246 -1.15 -7.16 6.58
N PRO A 247 -0.55 -6.18 7.28
CA PRO A 247 0.89 -6.18 7.54
C PRO A 247 1.31 -7.37 8.41
#